data_AF-A0A854X7R5-F1
#
_entry.id   AF-A0A854X7R5-F1
#
_cell.length_a   1.000
_cell.length_b   1.000
_cell.length_c   1.000
_cell.angle_alpha   90.00
_cell.angle_beta   90.00
_cell.angle_gamma   90.00
#
_symmetry.space_group_name_H-M   'P 1'
#
loop_
_entity.id
_entity.type
_entity.pdbx_description
1 polymer ?
#
loop_
_entity_poly.entity_id
_entity_poly.type
_entity_poly.pdbx_seq_one_letter_code
_entity_poly.pdbx_strand_id
1 'polypeptide(L)'
;MAVLALAGCANDPAPNEQMRLTEQAITQAKAVGATADEMPEMKLAEDKFNRAKGNMTDESFKNARMRAEQAELDARLAEAKVLTQKSEEQLNVLNTRIIRLRKQLGDAQ
;
A
#
# COMPACT_ATOMS: atom_id res chain seq x y z
N MET A 1 4.64 47.91 -24.85
CA MET A 1 4.04 47.54 -23.56
C MET A 1 3.72 46.05 -23.61
N ALA A 2 4.65 45.22 -23.13
CA ALA A 2 4.49 43.78 -23.09
C ALA A 2 3.94 43.39 -21.72
N VAL A 3 2.72 42.87 -21.67
CA VAL A 3 2.17 42.22 -20.48
C VAL A 3 2.39 40.72 -20.67
N LEU A 4 3.52 40.23 -20.17
CA LEU A 4 3.70 38.79 -19.97
C LEU A 4 2.82 38.38 -18.79
N ALA A 5 1.63 37.87 -19.09
CA ALA A 5 0.81 37.19 -18.11
C ALA A 5 1.52 35.88 -17.72
N LEU A 6 2.12 35.87 -16.53
CA LEU A 6 2.51 34.65 -15.84
C LEU A 6 1.22 33.92 -15.42
N ALA A 7 0.60 33.19 -16.35
CA ALA A 7 -0.44 32.22 -16.03
C ALA A 7 0.22 31.00 -15.36
N GLY A 8 0.64 31.15 -14.10
CA GLY A 8 0.88 30.00 -13.23
C GLY A 8 -0.43 29.22 -13.10
N CYS A 9 -0.38 27.91 -13.29
CA CYS A 9 -1.54 27.01 -13.23
C CYS A 9 -2.30 27.20 -11.91
N ALA A 10 -3.39 27.99 -11.92
CA ALA A 10 -4.20 28.27 -10.74
C ALA A 10 -5.13 27.10 -10.35
N ASN A 11 -5.16 26.02 -11.13
CA ASN A 11 -5.96 24.83 -10.84
C ASN A 11 -5.08 23.58 -10.95
N ASP A 12 -4.90 22.87 -9.83
CA ASP A 12 -4.34 21.52 -9.82
C ASP A 12 -5.34 20.61 -10.57
N PRO A 13 -4.96 19.90 -11.64
CA PRO A 13 -5.89 19.02 -12.35
C PRO A 13 -6.33 17.85 -11.46
N ALA A 14 -7.52 17.31 -11.73
CA ALA A 14 -8.06 16.15 -11.05
C ALA A 14 -7.07 14.96 -11.11
N PRO A 15 -6.62 14.42 -9.96
CA PRO A 15 -5.58 13.38 -9.90
C PRO A 15 -6.15 11.97 -10.14
N ASN A 16 -6.89 11.78 -11.25
CA ASN A 16 -7.61 10.53 -11.54
C ASN A 16 -6.69 9.29 -11.57
N GLU A 17 -5.52 9.43 -12.17
CA GLU A 17 -4.57 8.31 -12.26
C GLU A 17 -3.99 7.97 -10.89
N GLN A 18 -3.70 8.96 -10.05
CA GLN A 18 -3.24 8.71 -8.69
C GLN A 18 -4.33 8.01 -7.86
N MET A 19 -5.61 8.42 -8.01
CA MET A 19 -6.72 7.72 -7.35
C MET A 19 -6.80 6.25 -7.76
N ARG A 20 -6.61 5.95 -9.05
CA ARG A 20 -6.58 4.59 -9.60
C ARG A 20 -5.40 3.76 -9.05
N LEU A 21 -4.20 4.35 -8.98
CA LEU A 21 -3.01 3.69 -8.43
C LEU A 21 -3.17 3.37 -6.94
N THR A 22 -3.72 4.31 -6.16
CA THR A 22 -4.00 4.11 -4.74
C THR A 22 -5.03 2.99 -4.52
N GLU A 23 -6.11 2.94 -5.30
CA GLU A 23 -7.11 1.86 -5.22
C GLU A 23 -6.51 0.49 -5.57
N GLN A 24 -5.64 0.45 -6.58
CA GLN A 24 -4.90 -0.74 -6.95
C GLN A 24 -3.99 -1.23 -5.81
N ALA A 25 -3.24 -0.33 -5.14
CA ALA A 25 -2.38 -0.69 -4.01
C ALA A 25 -3.19 -1.21 -2.82
N ILE A 26 -4.33 -0.59 -2.48
CA ILE A 26 -5.24 -1.09 -1.45
C ILE A 26 -5.76 -2.49 -1.81
N THR A 27 -6.11 -2.73 -3.07
CA THR A 27 -6.58 -4.04 -3.54
C THR A 27 -5.47 -5.10 -3.45
N GLN A 28 -4.24 -4.75 -3.79
CA GLN A 28 -3.07 -5.65 -3.66
C GLN A 28 -2.79 -6.01 -2.20
N ALA A 29 -2.79 -5.01 -1.31
CA ALA A 29 -2.64 -5.24 0.13
C ALA A 29 -3.72 -6.20 0.68
N LYS A 30 -4.99 -6.01 0.29
CA LYS A 30 -6.08 -6.93 0.66
C LYS A 30 -5.88 -8.34 0.11
N ALA A 31 -5.42 -8.46 -1.14
CA ALA A 31 -5.21 -9.75 -1.79
C ALA A 31 -4.13 -10.59 -1.08
N VAL A 32 -3.12 -9.95 -0.49
CA VAL A 32 -2.12 -10.64 0.34
C VAL A 32 -2.57 -10.89 1.77
N GLY A 33 -3.71 -10.33 2.20
CA GLY A 33 -4.30 -10.54 3.52
C GLY A 33 -4.11 -9.39 4.51
N ALA A 34 -3.74 -8.19 4.06
CA ALA A 34 -3.75 -7.02 4.94
C ALA A 34 -5.19 -6.57 5.21
N THR A 35 -5.58 -6.52 6.49
CA THR A 35 -6.93 -6.13 6.92
C THR A 35 -6.88 -4.86 7.78
N ALA A 36 -7.90 -4.01 7.67
CA ALA A 36 -7.98 -2.77 8.46
C ALA A 36 -8.27 -3.03 9.96
N ASP A 37 -8.80 -4.20 10.30
CA ASP A 37 -9.08 -4.59 11.69
C ASP A 37 -7.81 -5.04 12.43
N GLU A 38 -6.86 -5.63 11.71
CA GLU A 38 -5.63 -6.18 12.30
C GLU A 38 -4.43 -5.25 12.10
N MET A 39 -4.43 -4.42 11.05
CA MET A 39 -3.27 -3.61 10.67
C MET A 39 -3.57 -2.11 10.69
N PRO A 40 -2.88 -1.32 11.53
CA PRO A 40 -3.09 0.11 11.61
C PRO A 40 -2.73 0.82 10.30
N GLU A 41 -1.71 0.36 9.56
CA GLU A 41 -1.36 0.93 8.26
C GLU A 41 -2.48 0.75 7.24
N MET A 42 -3.12 -0.43 7.22
CA MET A 42 -4.22 -0.68 6.30
C MET A 42 -5.44 0.19 6.63
N LYS A 43 -5.73 0.37 7.93
CA LYS A 43 -6.76 1.33 8.38
C LYS A 43 -6.46 2.75 7.93
N LEU A 44 -5.22 3.21 8.11
CA LEU A 44 -4.79 4.54 7.67
C LEU A 44 -4.92 4.71 6.15
N ALA A 45 -4.56 3.68 5.37
CA ALA A 45 -4.70 3.69 3.92
C ALA A 45 -6.16 3.90 3.49
N GLU A 46 -7.09 3.12 4.05
CA GLU A 46 -8.52 3.24 3.74
C GLU A 46 -9.10 4.58 4.19
N ASP A 47 -8.78 5.03 5.40
CA ASP A 47 -9.24 6.31 5.93
C ASP A 47 -8.75 7.50 5.08
N LYS A 48 -7.47 7.50 4.70
CA LYS A 48 -6.89 8.54 3.83
C LYS A 48 -7.47 8.49 2.42
N PHE A 49 -7.68 7.30 1.86
CA PHE A 49 -8.28 7.17 0.53
C PHE A 49 -9.74 7.64 0.50
N ASN A 50 -10.51 7.33 1.55
CA ASN A 50 -11.87 7.86 1.70
C ASN A 50 -11.87 9.40 1.80
N ARG A 51 -10.93 9.97 2.55
CA ARG A 51 -10.73 11.43 2.60
C ARG A 51 -10.24 12.02 1.28
N ALA A 52 -9.51 11.26 0.46
CA ALA A 52 -9.10 11.66 -0.89
C ALA A 52 -10.31 11.70 -1.84
N LYS A 53 -11.21 10.71 -1.76
CA LYS A 53 -12.49 10.71 -2.50
C LYS A 53 -13.37 11.91 -2.14
N GLY A 54 -13.47 12.27 -0.86
CA GLY A 54 -14.15 13.50 -0.45
C GLY A 54 -13.55 14.76 -1.08
N ASN A 55 -12.21 14.89 -1.07
CA ASN A 55 -11.53 16.01 -1.72
C ASN A 55 -11.73 16.03 -3.25
N MET A 56 -11.94 14.88 -3.91
CA MET A 56 -12.29 14.84 -5.33
C MET A 56 -13.67 15.46 -5.57
N THR A 57 -14.64 15.18 -4.69
CA THR A 57 -15.98 15.76 -4.75
C THR A 57 -15.96 17.27 -4.49
N ASP A 58 -15.11 17.73 -3.57
CA ASP A 58 -14.94 19.15 -3.24
C ASP A 58 -14.05 19.91 -4.24
N GLU A 59 -13.61 19.26 -5.32
CA GLU A 59 -12.63 19.78 -6.30
C GLU A 59 -11.30 20.26 -5.65
N SER A 60 -11.00 19.77 -4.45
CA SER A 60 -9.78 20.05 -3.72
C SER A 60 -8.64 19.14 -4.21
N PHE A 61 -8.32 19.25 -5.50
CA PHE A 61 -7.48 18.28 -6.22
C PHE A 61 -6.07 18.11 -5.67
N LYS A 62 -5.45 19.19 -5.18
CA LYS A 62 -4.16 19.13 -4.47
C LYS A 62 -4.24 18.24 -3.22
N ASN A 63 -5.28 18.43 -2.41
CA ASN A 63 -5.48 17.66 -1.20
C ASN A 63 -5.89 16.22 -1.53
N ALA A 64 -6.67 16.01 -2.60
CA ALA A 64 -7.00 14.67 -3.10
C ALA A 64 -5.72 13.90 -3.45
N ARG A 65 -4.84 14.50 -4.25
CA ARG A 65 -3.55 13.90 -4.65
C ARG A 65 -2.68 13.55 -3.44
N MET A 66 -2.46 14.51 -2.55
CA MET A 66 -1.64 14.29 -1.34
C MET A 66 -2.18 13.16 -0.46
N ARG A 67 -3.50 13.10 -0.24
CA ARG A 67 -4.10 12.03 0.57
C ARG A 67 -4.06 10.68 -0.13
N ALA A 68 -4.24 10.65 -1.45
CA ALA A 68 -4.15 9.43 -2.25
C ALA A 68 -2.72 8.84 -2.26
N GLU A 69 -1.69 9.68 -2.42
CA GLU A 69 -0.27 9.25 -2.33
C GLU A 69 0.06 8.70 -0.95
N GLN A 70 -0.39 9.37 0.12
CA GLN A 70 -0.20 8.86 1.49
C GLN A 70 -0.92 7.53 1.72
N ALA A 71 -2.15 7.38 1.21
CA ALA A 71 -2.90 6.14 1.29
C ALA A 71 -2.22 5.00 0.51
N GLU A 72 -1.66 5.29 -0.67
CA GLU A 72 -0.90 4.32 -1.45
C GLU A 72 0.31 3.81 -0.68
N LEU A 73 1.07 4.72 -0.07
CA LEU A 73 2.25 4.36 0.72
C LEU A 73 1.88 3.48 1.92
N ASP A 74 0.82 3.84 2.65
CA ASP A 74 0.34 3.04 3.79
C ASP A 74 -0.14 1.64 3.35
N ALA A 75 -0.84 1.55 2.22
CA ALA A 75 -1.28 0.26 1.66
C ALA A 75 -0.09 -0.63 1.28
N ARG A 76 0.92 -0.07 0.62
CA ARG A 76 2.16 -0.79 0.27
C ARG A 76 2.95 -1.21 1.50
N LEU A 77 2.96 -0.40 2.56
CA LEU A 77 3.56 -0.77 3.83
C LEU A 77 2.82 -1.94 4.48
N ALA A 78 1.49 -1.92 4.48
CA ALA A 78 0.68 -3.03 4.99
C ALA A 78 0.92 -4.31 4.18
N GLU A 79 0.91 -4.22 2.85
CA GLU A 79 1.24 -5.34 1.94
C GLU A 79 2.61 -5.95 2.26
N ALA A 80 3.65 -5.11 2.34
CA ALA A 80 5.01 -5.56 2.60
C ALA A 80 5.12 -6.28 3.94
N LYS A 81 4.50 -5.76 5.00
CA LYS A 81 4.48 -6.41 6.32
C LYS A 81 3.87 -7.80 6.27
N VAL A 82 2.73 -7.97 5.60
CA VAL A 82 2.09 -9.29 5.47
C VAL A 82 2.96 -10.26 4.69
N LEU A 83 3.56 -9.80 3.58
CA LEU A 83 4.45 -10.63 2.77
C LEU A 83 5.72 -11.03 3.54
N THR A 84 6.28 -10.13 4.34
CA THR A 84 7.43 -10.44 5.21
C THR A 84 7.06 -11.51 6.22
N GLN A 85 5.96 -11.36 6.96
CA GLN A 85 5.50 -12.35 7.92
C GLN A 85 5.30 -13.73 7.27
N LYS A 86 4.60 -13.78 6.13
CA LYS A 86 4.39 -15.03 5.37
C LYS A 86 5.71 -15.66 4.93
N SER A 87 6.69 -14.85 4.52
CA SER A 87 8.00 -15.34 4.11
C SER A 87 8.77 -15.94 5.28
N GLU A 88 8.74 -15.30 6.46
CA GLU A 88 9.37 -15.83 7.67
C GLU A 88 8.75 -17.16 8.11
N GLU A 89 7.42 -17.27 8.07
CA GLU A 89 6.70 -18.53 8.35
C GLU A 89 7.11 -19.65 7.38
N GLN A 90 7.21 -19.35 6.08
CA GLN A 90 7.66 -20.31 5.07
C GLN A 90 9.11 -20.76 5.30
N LEU A 91 10.00 -19.84 5.66
CA LEU A 91 11.40 -20.16 6.00
C LEU A 91 11.47 -21.06 7.24
N ASN A 92 10.67 -20.79 8.27
CA ASN A 92 10.60 -21.62 9.48
C ASN A 92 10.13 -23.04 9.18
N VAL A 93 9.10 -23.19 8.34
CA VAL A 93 8.61 -24.49 7.88
C VAL A 93 9.71 -25.23 7.11
N LEU A 94 10.40 -24.56 6.20
CA LEU A 94 11.48 -25.17 5.41
C LEU A 94 12.65 -25.62 6.29
N ASN A 95 13.11 -24.77 7.21
CA ASN A 95 14.18 -25.10 8.16
C ASN A 95 13.82 -26.30 9.03
N THR A 96 12.58 -26.36 9.52
CA THR A 96 12.09 -27.51 10.31
C THR A 96 12.13 -28.81 9.49
N ARG A 97 11.75 -28.76 8.21
CA ARG A 97 11.84 -29.92 7.31
C ARG A 97 13.28 -30.35 7.07
N ILE A 98 14.20 -29.41 6.86
CA ILE A 98 15.63 -29.69 6.68
C ILE A 98 16.21 -30.37 7.93
N ILE A 99 15.91 -29.84 9.14
CA ILE A 99 16.39 -30.42 10.40
C ILE A 99 15.89 -31.86 10.56
N ARG A 100 14.60 -32.10 10.29
CA ARG A 100 14.02 -33.45 10.37
C ARG A 100 14.69 -34.40 9.38
N LEU A 101 14.89 -33.97 8.14
CA LEU A 101 15.54 -34.79 7.13
C LEU A 101 16.98 -35.15 7.52
N ARG A 102 17.75 -34.19 8.04
CA ARG A 102 19.11 -34.43 8.54
C ARG A 102 19.13 -35.46 9.67
N LYS A 103 18.19 -35.37 10.61
CA LYS A 103 18.06 -36.36 11.69
C LYS A 103 17.77 -37.75 11.13
N GLN A 104 16.81 -37.88 10.21
CA GLN A 104 16.47 -39.16 9.59
C GLN A 104 17.65 -39.80 8.84
N LEU A 105 18.47 -38.98 8.17
CA LEU A 105 19.66 -39.47 7.47
C LEU A 105 20.80 -39.86 8.43
N GLY A 106 20.93 -39.17 9.57
CA GLY A 106 21.90 -39.52 10.61
C GLY A 106 21.52 -40.77 11.40
N ASP A 107 20.23 -40.96 11.69
CA ASP A 107 19.71 -42.17 12.36
C ASP A 107 19.75 -43.42 11.45
N ALA A 108 19.96 -43.25 10.14
CA ALA A 108 20.01 -44.32 9.13
C ALA A 108 21.43 -44.81 8.80
N GLN A 109 22.47 -44.24 9.43
CA GLN A 109 23.87 -44.67 9.35
C GLN A 109 24.26 -45.45 10.59
#